data_AF-A0A847I3Y4-F1
#
_entry.id   AF-A0A847I3Y4-F1
#
_cell.length_a   1.000
_cell.length_b   1.000
_cell.length_c   1.000
_cell.angle_alpha   90.00
_cell.angle_beta   90.00
_cell.angle_gamma   90.00
#
_symmetry.space_group_name_H-M   'P 1'
#
loop_
_entity.id
_entity.type
_entity.pdbx_description
1 polymer ?
#
loop_
_entity_poly.entity_id
_entity_poly.type
_entity_poly.pdbx_seq_one_letter_code
_entity_poly.pdbx_strand_id
1 'polypeptide(L)'
;MLLLSETPPQRLAIDLARPTRRRQHVWQLLLQRLEKCDLAQGITGLVLMAGDVSRSQVIQAELFQPDQQPQQDEQLGMLLDRLANRLGRGSVVRANRVDDYQPELAVGYSPAGCESEQPRANKPAKDAPEAGGSSTPQSAGDRGRPREARGDAKAGKRGKARREAKPVSRSTPLRPTQLFSRPTPIRAISKVPDRPPTWFSWRGREYIVHAAWGPERIETAWWRGPDIRRDYFRLETESGEQFWVYHNFDDQRWYLQGIFA
;
A
#
# COMPACT_ATOMS: atom_id res chain seq x y z
N MET A 1 46.96 -31.55 17.52
CA MET A 1 47.06 -30.22 16.90
C MET A 1 45.91 -30.10 15.91
N LEU A 2 44.75 -29.64 16.37
CA LEU A 2 43.58 -29.44 15.51
C LEU A 2 43.77 -28.11 14.79
N LEU A 3 44.09 -28.18 13.50
CA LEU A 3 44.03 -27.02 12.61
C LEU A 3 42.57 -26.57 12.56
N LEU A 4 42.26 -25.44 13.20
CA LEU A 4 41.07 -24.67 12.90
C LEU A 4 41.18 -24.27 11.43
N SER A 5 40.57 -25.06 10.54
CA SER A 5 40.26 -24.59 9.20
C SER A 5 39.40 -23.35 9.37
N GLU A 6 39.87 -22.19 8.90
CA GLU A 6 39.14 -20.93 8.97
C GLU A 6 37.93 -20.97 8.04
N THR A 7 36.87 -21.65 8.48
CA THR A 7 35.58 -21.66 7.78
C THR A 7 34.96 -20.28 7.94
N PRO A 8 34.49 -19.62 6.86
CA PRO A 8 33.86 -18.32 6.98
C PRO A 8 32.61 -18.42 7.87
N PRO A 9 32.31 -17.40 8.70
CA PRO A 9 31.22 -17.46 9.65
C PRO A 9 29.88 -17.62 8.91
N GLN A 10 29.11 -18.64 9.29
CA GLN A 10 27.75 -18.83 8.79
C GLN A 10 26.85 -17.71 9.35
N ARG A 11 26.23 -16.94 8.45
CA ARG A 11 25.37 -15.81 8.83
C ARG A 11 23.90 -16.22 8.79
N LEU A 12 23.22 -16.07 9.93
CA LEU A 12 21.79 -16.31 10.07
C LEU A 12 21.09 -14.98 10.32
N ALA A 13 20.37 -14.49 9.31
CA ALA A 13 19.59 -13.26 9.43
C ALA A 13 18.17 -13.57 9.92
N ILE A 14 17.76 -12.89 10.99
CA ILE A 14 16.38 -12.85 11.48
C ILE A 14 15.90 -11.44 11.24
N ASP A 15 14.87 -11.28 10.42
CA ASP A 15 14.23 -9.98 10.25
C ASP A 15 12.97 -9.98 11.10
N LEU A 16 12.65 -8.79 11.58
CA LEU A 16 11.46 -8.53 12.35
C LEU A 16 10.59 -7.57 11.57
N ALA A 17 9.30 -7.88 11.52
CA ALA A 17 8.25 -7.06 10.95
C ALA A 17 8.10 -5.74 11.69
N ARG A 18 8.48 -5.73 12.98
CA ARG A 18 8.54 -4.54 13.82
C ARG A 18 9.72 -4.61 14.79
N PRO A 19 10.29 -3.46 15.17
CA PRO A 19 11.30 -3.42 16.22
C PRO A 19 10.75 -4.03 17.51
N THR A 20 11.39 -5.08 18.02
CA THR A 20 10.98 -5.74 19.26
C THR A 20 12.15 -5.91 20.21
N ARG A 21 11.86 -5.76 21.51
CA ARG A 21 12.80 -6.04 22.61
C ARG A 21 12.43 -7.30 23.40
N ARG A 22 11.40 -8.04 22.96
CA ARG A 22 10.91 -9.24 23.65
C ARG A 22 11.87 -10.41 23.45
N ARG A 23 12.70 -10.68 24.46
CA ARG A 23 13.68 -11.78 24.45
C ARG A 23 13.09 -13.12 24.01
N GLN A 24 11.92 -13.48 24.55
CA GLN A 24 11.26 -14.76 24.27
C GLN A 24 10.92 -14.92 22.79
N HIS A 25 10.44 -13.86 22.14
CA HIS A 25 10.08 -13.87 20.73
C HIS A 25 11.30 -14.03 19.82
N VAL A 26 12.34 -13.22 20.03
CA VAL A 26 13.60 -13.30 19.28
C VAL A 26 14.23 -14.69 19.44
N TRP A 27 14.21 -15.24 20.66
CA TRP A 27 14.72 -16.57 20.94
C TRP A 27 13.99 -17.66 20.15
N GLN A 28 12.65 -17.60 20.08
CA GLN A 28 11.87 -18.56 19.30
C GLN A 28 12.20 -18.52 17.80
N LEU A 29 12.35 -17.33 17.22
CA LEU A 29 12.74 -17.18 15.81
C LEU A 29 14.14 -17.70 15.54
N LEU A 30 15.08 -17.47 16.47
CA LEU A 30 16.45 -17.96 16.39
C LEU A 30 16.49 -19.49 16.42
N LEU A 31 15.78 -20.12 17.36
CA LEU A 31 15.72 -21.58 17.43
C LEU A 31 15.17 -22.19 16.14
N GLN A 32 14.08 -21.65 15.59
CA GLN A 32 13.51 -22.09 14.31
C GLN A 32 14.49 -21.97 13.13
N ARG A 33 15.44 -21.02 13.20
CA ARG A 33 16.49 -20.89 12.19
C ARG A 33 17.61 -21.89 12.42
N LEU A 34 18.07 -22.03 13.66
CA LEU A 34 19.12 -22.98 14.02
C LEU A 34 18.72 -24.43 13.70
N GLU A 35 17.46 -24.81 13.88
CA GLU A 35 16.94 -26.13 13.48
C GLU A 35 17.11 -26.44 11.98
N LYS A 36 17.16 -25.41 11.14
CA LYS A 36 17.36 -25.53 9.70
C LYS A 36 18.82 -25.38 9.28
N CYS A 37 19.73 -25.12 10.23
CA CYS A 37 21.14 -24.90 9.94
C CYS A 37 21.92 -26.19 10.13
N ASP A 38 22.67 -26.57 9.10
CA ASP A 38 23.65 -27.64 9.24
C ASP A 38 24.92 -27.10 9.91
N LEU A 39 25.24 -27.65 11.08
CA LEU A 39 26.36 -27.25 11.93
C LEU A 39 27.46 -28.34 11.94
N ALA A 40 27.53 -29.17 10.90
CA ALA A 40 28.34 -30.39 10.79
C ALA A 40 29.81 -30.29 11.28
N GLN A 41 30.44 -29.13 11.23
CA GLN A 41 31.85 -28.94 11.62
C GLN A 41 32.05 -28.51 13.10
N GLY A 42 30.96 -28.38 13.85
CA GLY A 42 30.99 -27.83 15.22
C GLY A 42 31.01 -26.30 15.25
N ILE A 43 30.83 -25.73 16.45
CA ILE A 43 30.73 -24.28 16.66
C ILE A 43 31.90 -23.83 17.54
N THR A 44 32.74 -22.94 17.03
CA THR A 44 33.84 -22.31 17.81
C THR A 44 33.35 -21.09 18.59
N GLY A 45 32.31 -20.42 18.12
CA GLY A 45 31.72 -19.25 18.77
C GLY A 45 30.45 -18.78 18.09
N LEU A 46 29.68 -17.93 18.77
CA LEU A 46 28.48 -17.31 18.25
C LEU A 46 28.50 -15.82 18.58
N VAL A 47 28.14 -15.01 17.60
CA VAL A 47 28.00 -13.55 17.75
C VAL A 47 26.58 -13.17 17.33
N LEU A 48 25.88 -12.46 18.21
CA LEU A 48 24.57 -11.89 17.90
C LEU A 48 24.74 -10.39 17.60
N MET A 49 24.28 -9.95 16.43
CA MET A 49 24.34 -8.56 16.01
C MET A 49 22.93 -8.07 15.68
N ALA A 50 22.56 -6.89 16.17
CA ALA A 50 21.36 -6.18 15.75
C ALA A 50 21.74 -5.26 14.57
N GLY A 51 21.29 -5.61 13.36
CA GLY A 51 21.62 -4.87 12.14
C GLY A 51 20.82 -3.56 11.99
N ASP A 52 19.58 -3.56 12.47
CA ASP A 52 18.71 -2.38 12.50
C ASP A 52 18.19 -2.16 13.93
N VAL A 53 18.19 -0.90 14.36
CA VAL A 53 17.75 -0.48 15.70
C VAL A 53 16.92 0.78 15.56
N SER A 54 15.75 0.77 16.19
CA SER A 54 14.85 1.92 16.21
C SER A 54 14.72 2.49 17.62
N ARG A 55 14.38 3.77 17.74
CA ARG A 55 14.12 4.38 19.05
C ARG A 55 12.91 3.71 19.70
N SER A 56 13.06 3.28 20.95
CA SER A 56 11.95 2.75 21.74
C SER A 56 10.92 3.85 21.96
N GLN A 57 9.76 3.76 21.33
CA GLN A 57 8.63 4.62 21.66
C GLN A 57 8.00 4.12 22.96
N VAL A 58 8.10 4.91 24.03
CA VAL A 58 7.35 4.65 25.25
C VAL A 58 5.95 5.21 25.03
N ILE A 59 5.03 4.36 24.59
CA ILE A 59 3.62 4.72 24.50
C ILE A 59 3.05 4.53 25.89
N GLN A 60 2.71 5.63 26.56
CA GLN A 60 1.97 5.57 27.81
C GLN A 60 0.57 5.05 27.51
N ALA A 61 0.25 3.89 28.04
CA ALA A 61 -1.08 3.30 28.00
C ALA A 61 -2.10 4.29 28.57
N GLU A 62 -3.24 4.50 27.90
CA GLU A 62 -4.31 5.35 28.42
C GLU A 62 -4.86 4.75 29.72
N LEU A 63 -5.08 5.60 30.73
CA LEU A 63 -5.57 5.18 32.06
C LEU A 63 -6.89 4.41 32.00
N PHE A 64 -7.71 4.64 30.96
CA PHE A 64 -9.03 4.04 30.78
C PHE A 64 -9.09 2.95 29.70
N GLN A 65 -8.03 2.77 28.90
CA GLN A 65 -7.92 1.72 27.88
C GLN A 65 -6.45 1.26 27.71
N PRO A 66 -5.85 0.64 28.72
CA PRO A 66 -4.42 0.41 28.73
C PRO A 66 -3.91 -0.62 27.69
N ASP A 67 -4.80 -1.45 27.14
CA ASP A 67 -4.40 -2.69 26.46
C ASP A 67 -4.63 -2.75 24.94
N GLN A 68 -5.42 -1.88 24.31
CA GLN A 68 -6.02 -2.29 23.03
C GLN A 68 -5.15 -2.08 21.80
N GLN A 69 -4.62 -0.88 21.56
CA GLN A 69 -3.94 -0.60 20.29
C GLN A 69 -2.48 -1.05 20.23
N PRO A 70 -1.62 -0.76 21.24
CA PRO A 70 -0.20 -1.13 21.16
C PRO A 70 0.01 -2.65 21.20
N GLN A 71 -0.83 -3.37 21.96
CA GLN A 71 -0.70 -4.81 22.15
C GLN A 71 -1.11 -5.61 20.90
N GLN A 72 -2.20 -5.22 20.22
CA GLN A 72 -2.63 -5.85 18.97
C GLN A 72 -1.57 -5.72 17.88
N ASP A 73 -1.01 -4.52 17.77
CA ASP A 73 0.04 -4.16 16.84
C ASP A 73 1.34 -4.97 17.04
N GLU A 74 1.74 -5.19 18.29
CA GLU A 74 2.86 -6.08 18.62
C GLU A 74 2.55 -7.56 18.34
N GLN A 75 1.33 -8.03 18.67
CA GLN A 75 0.90 -9.41 18.41
C GLN A 75 0.87 -9.72 16.90
N LEU A 76 0.39 -8.77 16.10
CA LEU A 76 0.42 -8.87 14.64
C LEU A 76 1.86 -8.94 14.11
N GLY A 77 2.76 -8.08 14.60
CA GLY A 77 4.18 -8.14 14.25
C GLY A 77 4.80 -9.50 14.56
N MET A 78 4.55 -10.04 15.76
CA MET A 78 5.02 -11.37 16.16
C MET A 78 4.45 -12.51 15.30
N LEU A 79 3.20 -12.38 14.85
CA LEU A 79 2.60 -13.34 13.93
C LEU A 79 3.28 -13.28 12.56
N LEU A 80 3.48 -12.07 12.02
CA LEU A 80 4.15 -11.86 10.74
C LEU A 80 5.57 -12.43 10.76
N ASP A 81 6.32 -12.23 11.83
CA ASP A 81 7.67 -12.78 11.99
C ASP A 81 7.69 -14.31 11.91
N ARG A 82 6.78 -14.96 12.65
CA ARG A 82 6.68 -16.43 12.65
C ARG A 82 6.30 -16.95 11.26
N LEU A 83 5.35 -16.30 10.59
CA LEU A 83 4.93 -16.67 9.24
C LEU A 83 6.08 -16.49 8.23
N ALA A 84 6.78 -15.35 8.28
CA ALA A 84 7.89 -15.06 7.38
C ALA A 84 9.08 -16.01 7.62
N ASN A 85 9.36 -16.37 8.87
CA ASN A 85 10.43 -17.31 9.20
C ASN A 85 10.12 -18.75 8.75
N ARG A 86 8.83 -19.13 8.74
CA ARG A 86 8.36 -20.45 8.31
C ARG A 86 8.21 -20.58 6.80
N LEU A 87 7.50 -19.63 6.16
CA LEU A 87 7.10 -19.67 4.74
C LEU A 87 8.08 -18.97 3.80
N GLY A 88 9.04 -18.22 4.35
CA GLY A 88 9.92 -17.34 3.59
C GLY A 88 9.34 -15.92 3.48
N ARG A 89 10.23 -14.92 3.43
CA ARG A 89 9.86 -13.49 3.45
C ARG A 89 9.06 -13.05 2.23
N GLY A 90 9.32 -13.63 1.06
CA GLY A 90 8.58 -13.31 -0.17
C GLY A 90 7.15 -13.88 -0.19
N SER A 91 6.85 -14.83 0.69
CA SER A 91 5.54 -15.52 0.72
C SER A 91 4.51 -14.79 1.59
N VAL A 92 4.95 -13.93 2.50
CA VAL A 92 4.07 -13.14 3.36
C VAL A 92 4.09 -11.71 2.83
N VAL A 93 2.97 -11.29 2.24
CA VAL A 93 2.85 -10.00 1.56
C VAL A 93 1.68 -9.18 2.08
N ARG A 94 1.80 -7.85 2.00
CA ARG A 94 0.71 -6.90 2.18
C ARG A 94 0.25 -6.38 0.82
N ALA A 95 -1.05 -6.26 0.64
CA ALA A 95 -1.63 -5.56 -0.50
C ALA A 95 -1.49 -4.05 -0.30
N ASN A 96 -0.98 -3.36 -1.31
CA ASN A 96 -0.88 -1.90 -1.36
C ASN A 96 -1.67 -1.41 -2.57
N ARG A 97 -2.39 -0.30 -2.39
CA ARG A 97 -3.08 0.37 -3.48
C ARG A 97 -2.05 1.08 -4.36
N VAL A 98 -2.07 0.77 -5.65
CA VAL A 98 -1.29 1.47 -6.68
C VAL A 98 -2.25 2.39 -7.42
N ASP A 99 -1.80 3.60 -7.74
CA ASP A 99 -2.58 4.55 -8.54
C ASP A 99 -2.52 4.13 -10.02
N ASP A 100 -3.24 3.06 -10.35
CA ASP A 100 -3.46 2.59 -11.70
C ASP A 100 -4.95 2.38 -11.94
N TYR A 101 -5.42 2.72 -13.13
CA TYR A 101 -6.82 2.55 -13.51
C TYR A 101 -7.12 1.12 -13.96
N GLN A 102 -6.11 0.37 -14.44
CA GLN A 102 -6.27 -1.04 -14.79
C GLN A 102 -6.44 -1.87 -13.52
N PRO A 103 -7.51 -2.65 -13.39
CA PRO A 103 -7.79 -3.39 -12.16
C PRO A 103 -6.71 -4.41 -11.79
N GLU A 104 -6.06 -5.03 -12.79
CA GLU A 104 -4.94 -5.95 -12.59
C GLU A 104 -3.67 -5.29 -12.06
N LEU A 105 -3.50 -3.97 -12.24
CA LEU A 105 -2.33 -3.20 -11.81
C LEU A 105 -2.64 -2.27 -10.62
N ALA A 106 -3.91 -2.12 -10.25
CA ALA A 106 -4.35 -1.25 -9.15
C ALA A 106 -3.94 -1.77 -7.75
N VAL A 107 -3.46 -3.01 -7.65
CA VAL A 107 -2.99 -3.63 -6.41
C VAL A 107 -1.58 -4.17 -6.60
N GLY A 108 -0.64 -3.68 -5.80
CA GLY A 108 0.70 -4.21 -5.68
C GLY A 108 0.87 -5.02 -4.39
N TYR A 109 1.78 -5.99 -4.40
CA TYR A 109 2.14 -6.75 -3.20
C TYR A 109 3.56 -6.39 -2.79
N SER A 110 3.76 -6.03 -1.52
CA SER A 110 5.10 -5.86 -0.93
C SER A 110 5.27 -6.84 0.23
N PRO A 111 6.50 -7.26 0.57
CA PRO A 111 6.73 -8.09 1.74
C PRO A 111 6.09 -7.50 3.00
N ALA A 112 5.36 -8.33 3.75
CA ALA A 112 4.73 -7.92 4.99
C ALA A 112 5.78 -7.76 6.09
N GLY A 113 5.67 -6.70 6.88
CA GLY A 113 6.62 -6.40 7.96
C GLY A 113 7.81 -5.53 7.57
N CYS A 114 8.04 -5.27 6.28
CA CYS A 114 8.82 -4.10 5.91
C CYS A 114 7.87 -2.91 5.98
N GLU A 115 7.78 -2.27 7.15
CA GLU A 115 7.26 -0.91 7.24
C GLU A 115 8.27 0.00 6.54
N SER A 116 8.33 -0.06 5.20
CA SER A 116 8.81 1.09 4.45
C SER A 116 7.84 2.20 4.79
N GLU A 117 8.26 3.15 5.61
CA GLU A 117 7.65 4.47 5.64
C GLU A 117 7.65 4.95 4.19
N GLN A 118 6.55 4.71 3.46
CA GLN A 118 6.35 5.36 2.18
C GLN A 118 6.49 6.85 2.48
N PRO A 119 7.46 7.55 1.87
CA PRO A 119 7.60 8.97 2.08
C PRO A 119 6.22 9.53 1.76
N ARG A 120 5.55 10.14 2.74
CA ARG A 120 4.35 10.92 2.46
C ARG A 120 4.78 11.86 1.36
N ALA A 121 4.27 11.63 0.14
CA ALA A 121 4.65 12.40 -1.03
C ALA A 121 4.46 13.86 -0.65
N ASN A 122 5.57 14.54 -0.39
CA ASN A 122 5.55 15.97 -0.15
C ASN A 122 4.98 16.54 -1.45
N LYS A 123 3.80 17.15 -1.36
CA LYS A 123 3.26 17.94 -2.46
C LYS A 123 4.41 18.79 -3.00
N PRO A 124 4.67 18.81 -4.32
CA PRO A 124 5.67 19.72 -4.85
C PRO A 124 5.30 21.12 -4.41
N ALA A 125 6.23 21.77 -3.71
CA ALA A 125 6.13 23.17 -3.38
C ALA A 125 5.94 23.89 -4.72
N LYS A 126 4.81 24.56 -4.87
CA LYS A 126 4.53 25.39 -6.03
C LYS A 126 5.58 26.49 -6.04
N ASP A 127 6.48 26.43 -7.00
CA ASP A 127 7.56 27.39 -7.20
C ASP A 127 7.01 28.83 -7.22
N ALA A 128 7.73 29.67 -6.48
CA ALA A 128 7.56 31.11 -6.43
C ALA A 128 8.07 31.73 -7.75
N PRO A 129 7.72 33.00 -8.03
CA PRO A 129 7.81 33.60 -9.36
C PRO A 129 9.24 33.91 -9.78
N GLU A 130 9.44 33.85 -11.09
CA GLU A 130 10.63 34.23 -11.84
C GLU A 130 11.11 35.64 -11.46
N ALA A 131 12.41 35.74 -11.16
CA ALA A 131 13.11 37.01 -10.98
C ALA A 131 13.46 37.60 -12.35
N GLY A 132 13.11 38.87 -12.55
CA GLY A 132 13.53 39.70 -13.68
C GLY A 132 13.88 41.12 -13.25
N GLY A 133 15.16 41.34 -12.94
CA GLY A 133 15.95 42.50 -13.39
C GLY A 133 15.73 43.91 -12.81
N SER A 134 16.85 44.49 -12.34
CA SER A 134 17.16 45.91 -12.05
C SER A 134 16.60 46.49 -10.74
N SER A 135 17.33 47.19 -9.87
CA SER A 135 18.54 48.01 -10.02
C SER A 135 19.26 48.24 -8.67
N THR A 136 20.59 48.24 -8.73
CA THR A 136 21.66 48.94 -7.97
C THR A 136 21.44 49.45 -6.52
N PRO A 137 22.40 49.23 -5.59
CA PRO A 137 22.39 49.79 -4.24
C PRO A 137 23.10 51.16 -4.15
N GLN A 138 22.56 52.08 -3.36
CA GLN A 138 23.27 53.29 -2.90
C GLN A 138 23.07 53.52 -1.40
N SER A 139 24.07 54.19 -0.84
CA SER A 139 24.57 54.12 0.53
C SER A 139 24.03 55.22 1.46
N ALA A 140 24.27 54.99 2.76
CA ALA A 140 24.71 55.95 3.79
C ALA A 140 23.70 56.66 4.72
N GLY A 141 23.98 56.50 6.03
CA GLY A 141 23.69 57.45 7.13
C GLY A 141 22.33 57.26 7.81
N ASP A 142 22.13 57.46 9.11
CA ASP A 142 22.96 57.84 10.25
C ASP A 142 22.12 57.63 11.54
N ARG A 143 22.81 57.47 12.67
CA ARG A 143 22.45 57.54 14.10
C ARG A 143 21.00 57.84 14.58
N GLY A 144 20.59 57.11 15.63
CA GLY A 144 19.65 57.61 16.65
C GLY A 144 18.97 56.56 17.55
N ARG A 145 19.46 56.38 18.79
CA ARG A 145 18.71 55.86 19.98
C ARG A 145 17.98 57.05 20.66
N PRO A 146 17.16 56.89 21.73
CA PRO A 146 16.31 55.78 22.21
C PRO A 146 14.90 56.25 22.71
N ARG A 147 13.95 55.34 23.00
CA ARG A 147 13.13 55.24 24.26
C ARG A 147 11.76 54.57 24.07
N GLU A 148 11.51 53.65 25.01
CA GLU A 148 10.26 53.29 25.71
C GLU A 148 8.89 53.64 25.10
N ALA A 149 8.06 52.61 24.88
CA ALA A 149 6.68 52.61 25.32
C ALA A 149 6.15 51.17 25.44
N ARG A 150 5.78 50.79 26.65
CA ARG A 150 4.88 49.67 26.94
C ARG A 150 3.53 49.96 26.29
N GLY A 151 2.96 48.97 25.60
CA GLY A 151 1.60 49.03 25.07
C GLY A 151 1.04 47.63 24.94
N ASP A 152 0.04 47.33 25.76
CA ASP A 152 -0.71 46.08 25.81
C ASP A 152 -1.32 45.70 24.46
N ALA A 153 -0.87 44.59 23.87
CA ALA A 153 -1.50 43.99 22.71
C ALA A 153 -2.22 42.70 23.13
N LYS A 154 -3.55 42.82 23.27
CA LYS A 154 -4.49 41.70 23.44
C LYS A 154 -4.19 40.59 22.43
N ALA A 155 -3.89 39.40 22.94
CA ALA A 155 -3.81 38.17 22.18
C ALA A 155 -5.18 37.86 21.54
N GLY A 156 -5.36 38.32 20.30
CA GLY A 156 -6.46 37.89 19.45
C GLY A 156 -6.33 36.40 19.19
N LYS A 157 -7.24 35.61 19.77
CA LYS A 157 -7.47 34.20 19.44
C LYS A 157 -7.75 34.09 17.95
N ARG A 158 -6.72 33.87 17.13
CA ARG A 158 -6.87 33.34 15.78
C ARG A 158 -7.28 31.88 15.91
N GLY A 159 -8.59 31.65 16.05
CA GLY A 159 -9.19 30.36 15.82
C GLY A 159 -8.75 29.90 14.43
N LYS A 160 -7.89 28.88 14.38
CA LYS A 160 -7.63 28.11 13.18
C LYS A 160 -8.96 27.44 12.86
N ALA A 161 -9.77 28.09 12.03
CA ALA A 161 -10.91 27.49 11.37
C ALA A 161 -10.34 26.29 10.60
N ARG A 162 -10.48 25.12 11.22
CA ARG A 162 -10.19 23.83 10.62
C ARG A 162 -11.10 23.79 9.40
N ARG A 163 -10.54 24.06 8.23
CA ARG A 163 -11.24 23.89 6.96
C ARG A 163 -11.62 22.42 6.91
N GLU A 164 -12.86 22.14 7.29
CA GLU A 164 -13.49 20.84 7.10
C GLU A 164 -13.36 20.55 5.61
N ALA A 165 -12.49 19.60 5.28
CA ALA A 165 -12.36 19.10 3.94
C ALA A 165 -13.70 18.48 3.60
N LYS A 166 -14.50 19.23 2.82
CA LYS A 166 -15.74 18.75 2.20
C LYS A 166 -15.42 17.37 1.59
N PRO A 167 -16.09 16.29 2.00
CA PRO A 167 -15.75 14.97 1.49
C PRO A 167 -15.96 15.02 -0.02
N VAL A 168 -14.88 14.84 -0.78
CA VAL A 168 -14.96 14.68 -2.22
C VAL A 168 -15.68 13.36 -2.44
N SER A 169 -17.01 13.39 -2.53
CA SER A 169 -17.83 12.26 -2.94
C SER A 169 -17.65 12.05 -4.44
N ARG A 170 -16.42 11.72 -4.85
CA ARG A 170 -16.21 10.98 -6.09
C ARG A 170 -16.73 9.59 -5.76
N SER A 171 -17.91 9.25 -6.28
CA SER A 171 -18.41 7.88 -6.27
C SER A 171 -17.32 7.00 -6.88
N THR A 172 -16.54 6.36 -6.02
CA THR A 172 -15.45 5.50 -6.49
C THR A 172 -16.14 4.35 -7.22
N PRO A 173 -15.83 4.09 -8.50
CA PRO A 173 -16.47 3.01 -9.24
C PRO A 173 -16.30 1.74 -8.43
N LEU A 174 -17.41 1.05 -8.16
CA LEU A 174 -17.41 -0.12 -7.31
C LEU A 174 -16.56 -1.20 -7.99
N ARG A 175 -15.54 -1.67 -7.28
CA ARG A 175 -14.66 -2.75 -7.72
C ARG A 175 -15.18 -4.08 -7.15
N PRO A 176 -15.07 -5.20 -7.90
CA PRO A 176 -15.54 -6.49 -7.42
C PRO A 176 -14.75 -6.95 -6.20
N THR A 177 -15.41 -7.69 -5.31
CA THR A 177 -14.78 -8.29 -4.12
C THR A 177 -13.79 -9.39 -4.51
N GLN A 178 -14.11 -10.14 -5.58
CA GLN A 178 -13.22 -11.15 -6.15
C GLN A 178 -12.83 -10.75 -7.57
N LEU A 179 -11.54 -10.47 -7.77
CA LEU A 179 -10.95 -10.19 -9.07
C LEU A 179 -10.18 -11.42 -9.57
N PHE A 180 -10.47 -11.87 -10.79
CA PHE A 180 -9.73 -12.97 -11.40
C PHE A 180 -8.40 -12.47 -11.96
N SER A 181 -7.30 -13.14 -11.61
CA SER A 181 -5.95 -12.80 -12.11
C SER A 181 -5.81 -13.00 -13.63
N ARG A 182 -6.65 -13.85 -14.22
CA ARG A 182 -6.79 -14.02 -15.66
C ARG A 182 -8.27 -13.90 -16.01
N PRO A 183 -8.66 -12.90 -16.81
CA PRO A 183 -10.04 -12.75 -17.25
C PRO A 183 -10.51 -13.99 -17.98
N THR A 184 -11.70 -14.49 -17.64
CA THR A 184 -12.25 -15.70 -18.26
C THR A 184 -13.12 -15.31 -19.45
N PRO A 185 -12.88 -15.83 -20.67
CA PRO A 185 -13.75 -15.54 -21.80
C PRO A 185 -15.15 -16.10 -21.54
N ILE A 186 -16.18 -15.31 -21.85
CA ILE A 186 -17.58 -15.70 -21.71
C ILE A 186 -18.29 -15.57 -23.05
N ARG A 187 -19.34 -16.38 -23.26
CA ARG A 187 -20.25 -16.16 -24.38
C ARG A 187 -21.29 -15.17 -23.91
N ALA A 188 -21.44 -14.06 -24.62
CA ALA A 188 -22.42 -13.03 -24.29
C ALA A 188 -23.13 -12.57 -25.55
N ILE A 189 -24.40 -12.24 -25.42
CA ILE A 189 -25.22 -11.69 -26.51
C ILE A 189 -25.57 -10.26 -26.12
N SER A 190 -25.09 -9.31 -26.92
CA SER A 190 -25.52 -7.92 -26.86
C SER A 190 -26.40 -7.60 -28.06
N LYS A 191 -27.56 -7.01 -27.80
CA LYS A 191 -28.52 -6.63 -28.86
C LYS A 191 -28.00 -5.46 -29.72
N VAL A 192 -27.06 -4.68 -29.19
CA VAL A 192 -26.49 -3.49 -29.84
C VAL A 192 -24.98 -3.51 -29.61
N PRO A 193 -24.15 -3.21 -30.64
CA PRO A 193 -22.71 -3.01 -30.44
C PRO A 193 -22.44 -1.98 -29.32
N ASP A 194 -21.37 -2.19 -28.55
CA ASP A 194 -20.94 -1.32 -27.43
C ASP A 194 -21.93 -1.19 -26.25
N ARG A 195 -22.96 -2.04 -26.19
CA ARG A 195 -23.91 -2.09 -25.07
C ARG A 195 -23.69 -3.32 -24.19
N PRO A 196 -24.06 -3.24 -22.90
CA PRO A 196 -23.96 -4.39 -22.02
C PRO A 196 -24.78 -5.56 -22.57
N PRO A 197 -24.32 -6.80 -22.37
CA PRO A 197 -25.02 -7.98 -22.84
C PRO A 197 -26.33 -8.15 -22.09
N THR A 198 -27.33 -8.71 -22.75
CA THR A 198 -28.62 -9.09 -22.13
C THR A 198 -28.59 -10.51 -21.56
N TRP A 199 -27.66 -11.33 -22.06
CA TRP A 199 -27.46 -12.71 -21.64
C TRP A 199 -25.98 -13.05 -21.73
N PHE A 200 -25.49 -13.90 -20.82
CA PHE A 200 -24.17 -14.50 -20.94
C PHE A 200 -24.14 -15.91 -20.33
N SER A 201 -23.18 -16.73 -20.76
CA SER A 201 -22.89 -18.04 -20.17
C SER A 201 -21.49 -18.11 -19.58
N TRP A 202 -21.41 -18.65 -18.37
CA TRP A 202 -20.18 -18.83 -17.61
C TRP A 202 -20.22 -20.14 -16.84
N ARG A 203 -19.14 -20.94 -16.93
CA ARG A 203 -19.01 -22.28 -16.30
C ARG A 203 -20.19 -23.23 -16.62
N GLY A 204 -20.74 -23.14 -17.83
CA GLY A 204 -21.87 -23.97 -18.26
C GLY A 204 -23.23 -23.56 -17.67
N ARG A 205 -23.30 -22.46 -16.89
CA ARG A 205 -24.55 -21.84 -16.45
C ARG A 205 -24.86 -20.63 -17.31
N GLU A 206 -26.14 -20.42 -17.56
CA GLU A 206 -26.66 -19.28 -18.30
C GLU A 206 -27.25 -18.25 -17.34
N TYR A 207 -27.00 -16.98 -17.63
CA TYR A 207 -27.39 -15.86 -16.81
C TYR A 207 -28.11 -14.82 -17.67
N ILE A 208 -29.30 -14.42 -17.23
CA ILE A 208 -30.07 -13.31 -17.81
C ILE A 208 -29.73 -12.04 -17.02
N VAL A 209 -29.36 -10.99 -17.75
CA VAL A 209 -29.00 -9.69 -17.16
C VAL A 209 -30.27 -8.89 -16.90
N HIS A 210 -30.53 -8.60 -15.63
CA HIS A 210 -31.64 -7.76 -15.18
C HIS A 210 -31.29 -6.28 -15.25
N ALA A 211 -30.08 -5.91 -14.79
CA ALA A 211 -29.59 -4.53 -14.82
C ALA A 211 -28.11 -4.47 -15.20
N ALA A 212 -27.69 -3.35 -15.80
CA ALA A 212 -26.31 -3.12 -16.18
C ALA A 212 -25.90 -1.66 -15.95
N TRP A 213 -24.66 -1.45 -15.51
CA TRP A 213 -24.06 -0.12 -15.31
C TRP A 213 -22.71 -0.03 -16.04
N GLY A 214 -22.45 1.11 -16.65
CA GLY A 214 -21.26 1.37 -17.47
C GLY A 214 -21.61 2.11 -18.75
N PRO A 215 -20.69 2.20 -19.73
CA PRO A 215 -19.35 1.61 -19.71
C PRO A 215 -18.36 2.42 -18.86
N GLU A 216 -17.51 1.72 -18.10
CA GLU A 216 -16.25 2.28 -17.61
C GLU A 216 -15.16 1.94 -18.63
N ARG A 217 -14.73 2.94 -19.41
CA ARG A 217 -13.72 2.77 -20.45
C ARG A 217 -12.32 2.88 -19.86
N ILE A 218 -11.52 1.83 -20.07
CA ILE A 218 -10.13 1.77 -19.68
C ILE A 218 -9.28 1.66 -20.95
N GLU A 219 -8.43 2.67 -21.14
CA GLU A 219 -7.50 2.76 -22.27
C GLU A 219 -6.06 2.86 -21.75
N THR A 220 -5.13 2.08 -22.30
CA THR A 220 -3.71 2.27 -21.96
C THR A 220 -3.15 3.52 -22.59
N ALA A 221 -2.27 4.19 -21.85
CA ALA A 221 -1.48 5.27 -22.40
C ALA A 221 -0.48 4.72 -23.42
N TRP A 222 -0.34 5.40 -24.57
CA TRP A 222 0.49 4.97 -25.72
C TRP A 222 1.97 4.69 -25.40
N TRP A 223 2.47 5.13 -24.23
CA TRP A 223 3.84 4.90 -23.77
C TRP A 223 4.03 3.65 -22.87
N ARG A 224 2.96 2.91 -22.51
CA ARG A 224 3.03 1.79 -21.54
C ARG A 224 3.04 0.39 -22.16
N GLY A 225 3.03 0.25 -23.48
CA GLY A 225 3.04 -1.04 -24.17
C GLY A 225 1.86 -1.20 -25.14
N PRO A 226 1.31 -2.41 -25.31
CA PRO A 226 0.15 -2.64 -26.18
C PRO A 226 -1.01 -1.72 -25.81
N ASP A 227 -1.67 -1.16 -26.82
CA ASP A 227 -2.93 -0.45 -26.63
C ASP A 227 -3.97 -1.46 -26.12
N ILE A 228 -4.59 -1.15 -25.00
CA ILE A 228 -5.64 -1.91 -24.36
C ILE A 228 -6.84 -1.00 -24.40
N ARG A 229 -7.92 -1.42 -25.04
CA ARG A 229 -9.19 -0.69 -25.05
C ARG A 229 -10.29 -1.61 -24.57
N ARG A 230 -10.78 -1.37 -23.37
CA ARG A 230 -11.78 -2.22 -22.70
C ARG A 230 -12.92 -1.38 -22.16
N ASP A 231 -14.14 -1.83 -22.43
CA ASP A 231 -15.35 -1.28 -21.81
C ASP A 231 -15.84 -2.22 -20.74
N TYR A 232 -15.71 -1.79 -19.48
CA TYR A 232 -16.17 -2.54 -18.33
C TYR A 232 -17.63 -2.23 -18.01
N PHE A 233 -18.39 -3.28 -17.72
CA PHE A 233 -19.78 -3.21 -17.29
C PHE A 233 -19.97 -4.00 -16.01
N ARG A 234 -20.73 -3.43 -15.07
CA ARG A 234 -21.28 -4.18 -13.96
C ARG A 234 -22.64 -4.71 -14.38
N LEU A 235 -22.84 -6.02 -14.28
CA LEU A 235 -24.09 -6.68 -14.59
C LEU A 235 -24.69 -7.22 -13.28
N GLU A 236 -26.00 -7.10 -13.16
CA GLU A 236 -26.80 -7.77 -12.14
C GLU A 236 -27.74 -8.74 -12.85
N THR A 237 -27.76 -9.99 -12.41
CA THR A 237 -28.62 -11.04 -12.95
C THR A 237 -29.99 -11.03 -12.27
N GLU A 238 -30.95 -11.75 -12.83
CA GLU A 238 -32.27 -11.95 -12.20
C GLU A 238 -32.19 -12.66 -10.84
N SER A 239 -31.15 -13.45 -10.62
CA SER A 239 -30.85 -14.10 -9.32
C SER A 239 -30.22 -13.15 -8.29
N GLY A 240 -29.92 -11.90 -8.65
CA GLY A 240 -29.25 -10.91 -7.80
C GLY A 240 -27.72 -11.07 -7.75
N GLU A 241 -27.14 -11.98 -8.53
CA GLU A 241 -25.69 -12.13 -8.63
C GLU A 241 -25.10 -10.99 -9.47
N GLN A 242 -23.98 -10.44 -9.01
CA GLN A 242 -23.35 -9.29 -9.65
C GLN A 242 -21.99 -9.65 -10.25
N PHE A 243 -21.85 -9.36 -11.53
CA PHE A 243 -20.68 -9.71 -12.33
C PHE A 243 -20.00 -8.45 -12.88
N TRP A 244 -18.67 -8.49 -12.95
CA TRP A 244 -17.88 -7.46 -13.59
C TRP A 244 -17.27 -8.01 -14.88
N VAL A 245 -17.83 -7.59 -16.00
CA VAL A 245 -17.42 -8.04 -17.34
C VAL A 245 -16.80 -6.89 -18.12
N TYR A 246 -16.04 -7.20 -19.15
CA TYR A 246 -15.65 -6.21 -20.14
C TYR A 246 -15.75 -6.73 -21.56
N HIS A 247 -15.96 -5.80 -22.48
CA HIS A 247 -15.79 -6.00 -23.90
C HIS A 247 -14.41 -5.51 -24.32
N ASN A 248 -13.64 -6.38 -24.97
CA ASN A 248 -12.33 -6.02 -25.51
C ASN A 248 -12.46 -5.63 -26.99
N PHE A 249 -11.99 -4.45 -27.35
CA PHE A 249 -12.11 -3.96 -28.72
C PHE A 249 -11.13 -4.62 -29.70
N ASP A 250 -10.03 -5.19 -29.22
CA ASP A 250 -9.01 -5.77 -30.10
C ASP A 250 -9.46 -7.13 -30.68
N ASP A 251 -10.12 -7.95 -29.86
CA ASP A 251 -10.59 -9.29 -30.27
C ASP A 251 -12.12 -9.41 -30.34
N GLN A 252 -12.85 -8.33 -30.02
CA GLN A 252 -14.32 -8.26 -30.01
C GLN A 252 -14.97 -9.35 -29.14
N ARG A 253 -14.30 -9.75 -28.05
CA ARG A 253 -14.79 -10.78 -27.11
C ARG A 253 -15.16 -10.19 -25.76
N TRP A 254 -16.05 -10.91 -25.09
CA TRP A 254 -16.47 -10.62 -23.74
C TRP A 254 -15.68 -11.46 -22.73
N TYR A 255 -15.28 -10.82 -21.65
CA TYR A 255 -14.52 -11.43 -20.58
C TYR A 255 -15.15 -11.12 -19.24
N LEU A 256 -15.16 -12.12 -18.35
CA LEU A 256 -15.49 -11.95 -16.94
C LEU A 256 -14.21 -11.65 -16.15
N GLN A 257 -14.16 -10.48 -15.54
CA GLN A 257 -13.04 -10.01 -14.74
C GLN A 257 -13.22 -10.30 -13.25
N GLY A 258 -14.44 -10.26 -12.73
CA GLY A 258 -14.69 -10.48 -11.31
C GLY A 258 -16.16 -10.61 -10.94
N ILE A 259 -16.41 -10.88 -9.66
CA ILE A 259 -17.76 -10.99 -9.08
C ILE A 259 -17.86 -10.13 -7.82
N PHE A 260 -19.03 -9.56 -7.59
CA PHE A 260 -19.37 -8.86 -6.35
C PHE A 260 -20.06 -9.88 -5.43
N ALA A 261 -19.63 -9.93 -4.16
CA ALA A 261 -20.14 -10.83 -3.14
C ALA A 261 -21.19 -10.13 -2.26
#